data_AF-A0A0S8E1D1-F1
#
_entry.id   AF-A0A0S8E1D1-F1
#
_cell.length_a   1.000
_cell.length_b   1.000
_cell.length_c   1.000
_cell.angle_alpha   90.00
_cell.angle_beta   90.00
_cell.angle_gamma   90.00
#
_symmetry.space_group_name_H-M   'P 1'
#
loop_
_entity.id
_entity.type
_entity.pdbx_description
1 polymer ?
#
loop_
_entity_poly.entity_id
_entity_poly.type
_entity_poly.pdbx_seq_one_letter_code
_entity_poly.pdbx_strand_id
1 'polypeptide(L)'
;METVIDWLLGRKCVERKECEGIGLAIRTIEEFPGRTFRCPEARPKTSGISSEEILELIQQELPIYYDYTTRTKRYVSRGGISQVEIQLVGSLGIVDRYNPLDKTYHIAAEPPACPECQN
;
A
#
# COMPACT_ATOMS: atom_id res chain seq x y z
N MET A 1 -17.33 -5.39 -2.96
CA MET A 1 -18.38 -5.39 -1.91
C MET A 1 -17.89 -4.52 -0.76
N GLU A 2 -18.57 -3.41 -0.47
CA GLU A 2 -18.21 -2.46 0.60
C GLU A 2 -18.52 -3.08 1.97
N THR A 3 -17.62 -2.94 2.95
CA THR A 3 -17.85 -3.46 4.31
C THR A 3 -18.50 -2.41 5.20
N VAL A 4 -19.07 -2.83 6.34
CA VAL A 4 -19.63 -1.92 7.36
C VAL A 4 -18.60 -0.87 7.81
N ILE A 5 -17.32 -1.25 7.87
CA ILE A 5 -16.22 -0.35 8.21
C ILE A 5 -16.03 0.73 7.14
N ASP A 6 -16.14 0.37 5.85
CA ASP A 6 -16.01 1.32 4.76
C ASP A 6 -17.13 2.39 4.83
N TRP A 7 -18.36 1.97 5.15
CA TRP A 7 -19.49 2.88 5.35
C TRP A 7 -19.30 3.80 6.54
N LEU A 8 -18.87 3.28 7.70
CA LEU A 8 -18.58 4.07 8.90
C LEU A 8 -17.50 5.12 8.66
N LEU A 9 -16.48 4.78 7.86
CA LEU A 9 -15.39 5.69 7.49
C LEU A 9 -15.74 6.62 6.33
N GLY A 10 -16.97 6.55 5.78
CA GLY A 10 -17.42 7.35 4.65
C GLY A 10 -16.63 7.11 3.37
N ARG A 11 -16.02 5.92 3.23
CA ARG A 11 -15.28 5.50 2.04
C ARG A 11 -16.28 5.12 0.95
N LYS A 12 -16.01 5.54 -0.28
CA LYS A 12 -16.83 5.23 -1.46
C LYS A 12 -15.98 4.56 -2.54
N CYS A 13 -16.63 3.88 -3.48
CA CYS A 13 -15.97 3.27 -4.64
C CYS A 13 -14.83 2.33 -4.22
N VAL A 14 -15.09 1.48 -3.22
CA VAL A 14 -14.07 0.59 -2.67
C VAL A 14 -13.78 -0.55 -3.65
N GLU A 15 -12.60 -0.52 -4.25
CA GLU A 15 -12.07 -1.60 -5.08
C GLU A 15 -11.02 -2.38 -4.29
N ARG A 16 -11.12 -3.71 -4.30
CA ARG A 16 -10.11 -4.60 -3.73
C ARG A 16 -9.57 -5.51 -4.83
N LYS A 17 -8.25 -5.60 -4.96
CA LYS A 17 -7.57 -6.51 -5.88
C LYS A 17 -6.51 -7.30 -5.12
N GLU A 18 -6.31 -8.54 -5.51
CA GLU A 18 -5.27 -9.41 -4.99
C GLU A 18 -4.57 -10.06 -6.19
N CYS A 19 -3.25 -10.16 -6.12
CA CYS A 19 -2.45 -10.78 -7.15
C CYS A 19 -1.17 -11.36 -6.53
N GLU A 20 -0.68 -12.46 -7.09
CA GLU A 20 0.63 -13.00 -6.77
C GLU A 20 1.74 -12.09 -7.31
N GLY A 21 2.87 -12.09 -6.62
CA GLY A 21 4.03 -11.25 -6.86
C GLY A 21 3.84 -9.79 -6.43
N ILE A 22 4.84 -8.97 -6.76
CA ILE A 22 4.93 -7.54 -6.43
C ILE A 22 4.38 -6.63 -7.54
N GLY A 23 4.06 -7.17 -8.71
CA GLY A 23 3.72 -6.38 -9.90
C GLY A 23 2.47 -5.51 -9.74
N LEU A 24 1.47 -5.98 -8.98
CA LEU A 24 0.28 -5.19 -8.67
C LEU A 24 0.62 -3.99 -7.77
N ALA A 25 1.58 -4.12 -6.86
CA ALA A 25 2.00 -3.04 -5.97
C ALA A 25 2.69 -1.94 -6.78
N ILE A 26 3.65 -2.33 -7.64
CA ILE A 26 4.39 -1.42 -8.53
C ILE A 26 3.42 -0.61 -9.38
N ARG A 27 2.55 -1.29 -10.14
CA ARG A 27 1.55 -0.61 -11.00
C ARG A 27 0.65 0.34 -10.22
N THR A 28 0.24 -0.08 -9.02
CA THR A 28 -0.63 0.75 -8.17
C THR A 28 0.08 1.99 -7.66
N ILE A 29 1.38 1.93 -7.37
CA ILE A 29 2.16 3.11 -6.95
C ILE A 29 2.36 4.05 -8.13
N GLU A 30 2.66 3.52 -9.32
CA GLU A 30 2.84 4.30 -10.55
C GLU A 30 1.57 5.08 -10.95
N GLU A 31 0.37 4.59 -10.60
CA GLU A 31 -0.90 5.28 -10.83
C GLU A 31 -1.11 6.53 -9.96
N PHE A 32 -0.27 6.76 -8.93
CA PHE A 32 -0.34 7.90 -8.02
C PHE A 32 0.96 8.73 -8.04
N PRO A 33 1.33 9.32 -9.19
CA PRO A 33 2.57 10.09 -9.30
C PRO A 33 2.53 11.34 -8.41
N GLY A 34 3.67 11.66 -7.79
CA GLY A 34 3.82 12.83 -6.92
C GLY A 34 3.07 12.74 -5.59
N ARG A 35 2.44 11.60 -5.27
CA ARG A 35 1.93 11.33 -3.93
C ARG A 35 3.04 10.84 -3.01
N THR A 36 2.87 11.15 -1.73
CA THR A 36 3.66 10.52 -0.69
C THR A 36 2.91 9.34 -0.09
N PHE A 37 3.69 8.42 0.46
CA PHE A 37 3.21 7.20 1.06
C PHE A 37 3.75 7.08 2.47
N ARG A 38 2.97 6.37 3.27
CA ARG A 38 3.34 5.88 4.60
C ARG A 38 3.64 4.39 4.50
N CYS A 39 4.82 4.00 4.96
CA CYS A 39 5.25 2.61 5.07
C CYS A 39 5.93 2.43 6.44
N PRO A 40 5.23 1.92 7.46
CA PRO A 40 5.80 1.74 8.80
C PRO A 40 7.05 0.84 8.83
N GLU A 41 7.14 -0.09 7.88
CA GLU A 41 8.25 -1.02 7.74
C GLU A 41 9.44 -0.42 7.01
N ALA A 42 9.26 0.70 6.28
CA ALA A 42 10.35 1.46 5.71
C ALA A 42 11.08 2.20 6.83
N ARG A 43 12.36 1.89 7.03
CA ARG A 43 13.25 2.61 7.94
C ARG A 43 14.28 3.38 7.10
N PRO A 44 14.70 4.59 7.52
CA PRO A 44 14.37 5.27 8.77
C PRO A 44 13.08 6.10 8.76
N LYS A 45 12.49 6.32 7.57
CA LYS A 45 11.34 7.22 7.37
C LYS A 45 10.07 6.41 7.15
N THR A 46 9.04 6.65 7.97
CA THR A 46 7.79 5.87 7.92
C THR A 46 6.65 6.58 7.18
N SER A 47 6.77 7.88 6.90
CA SER A 47 5.76 8.74 6.27
C SER A 47 6.39 9.79 5.37
N GLY A 48 5.66 10.35 4.41
CA GLY A 48 6.19 11.32 3.46
C GLY A 48 7.17 10.71 2.45
N ILE A 49 7.08 9.40 2.20
CA ILE A 49 7.99 8.68 1.31
C ILE A 49 7.50 8.86 -0.12
N SER A 50 8.36 9.27 -1.04
CA SER A 50 7.96 9.43 -2.45
C SER A 50 7.58 8.10 -3.11
N SER A 51 6.81 8.15 -4.19
CA SER A 51 6.53 6.97 -5.03
C SER A 51 7.82 6.29 -5.49
N GLU A 52 8.86 7.07 -5.82
CA GLU A 52 10.16 6.57 -6.29
C GLU A 52 10.89 5.80 -5.20
N GLU A 53 10.95 6.33 -3.98
CA GLU A 53 11.56 5.65 -2.83
C GLU A 53 10.82 4.35 -2.48
N ILE A 54 9.48 4.32 -2.55
CA ILE A 54 8.73 3.07 -2.33
C ILE A 54 9.01 2.05 -3.44
N LEU A 55 9.11 2.48 -4.70
CA LEU A 55 9.43 1.59 -5.81
C LEU A 55 10.84 1.00 -5.68
N GLU A 56 11.79 1.79 -5.17
CA GLU A 56 13.15 1.31 -4.86
C GLU A 56 13.12 0.28 -3.73
N LEU A 57 12.43 0.57 -2.62
CA LEU A 57 12.21 -0.37 -1.51
C LEU A 57 11.63 -1.71 -2.00
N ILE A 58 10.59 -1.66 -2.84
CA ILE A 58 9.92 -2.87 -3.35
C ILE A 58 10.83 -3.68 -4.28
N GLN A 59 11.60 -3.01 -5.15
CA GLN A 59 12.38 -3.70 -6.18
C GLN A 59 13.77 -4.15 -5.70
N GLN A 60 14.37 -3.42 -4.77
CA GLN A 60 15.76 -3.64 -4.36
C GLN A 60 15.88 -4.23 -2.96
N GLU A 61 15.01 -3.86 -2.02
CA GLU A 61 15.16 -4.22 -0.61
C GLU A 61 14.30 -5.42 -0.19
N LEU A 62 13.29 -5.79 -0.99
CA LEU A 62 12.46 -6.97 -0.71
C LEU A 62 13.26 -8.27 -0.88
N PRO A 63 13.31 -9.15 0.14
CA PRO A 63 14.08 -10.37 0.02
C PRO A 63 13.52 -11.34 -1.03
N ILE A 64 14.37 -11.71 -1.98
CA ILE A 64 14.03 -12.54 -3.17
C ILE A 64 13.50 -13.94 -2.81
N TYR A 65 13.79 -14.43 -1.60
CA TYR A 65 13.40 -15.77 -1.15
C TYR A 65 11.96 -15.88 -0.63
N TYR A 66 11.18 -14.79 -0.60
CA TYR A 66 9.75 -14.83 -0.26
C TYR A 66 8.89 -14.97 -1.51
N ASP A 67 7.82 -15.75 -1.39
CA ASP A 67 6.69 -15.68 -2.32
C ASP A 67 5.79 -14.51 -1.89
N TYR A 68 5.69 -13.50 -2.75
CA TYR A 68 4.91 -12.30 -2.44
C TYR A 68 3.46 -12.44 -2.91
N THR A 69 2.53 -12.00 -2.08
CA THR A 69 1.15 -11.71 -2.47
C THR A 69 0.89 -10.23 -2.24
N THR A 70 0.43 -9.54 -3.29
CA THR A 70 -0.01 -8.15 -3.19
C THR A 70 -1.53 -8.09 -3.03
N ARG A 71 -1.98 -7.34 -2.03
CA ARG A 71 -3.37 -6.92 -1.88
C ARG A 71 -3.45 -5.40 -1.99
N THR A 72 -4.38 -4.90 -2.78
CA THR A 72 -4.63 -3.46 -2.89
C THR A 72 -6.08 -3.15 -2.56
N LYS A 73 -6.28 -2.02 -1.89
CA LYS A 73 -7.58 -1.46 -1.57
C LYS A 73 -7.58 0.00 -2.01
N ARG A 74 -8.33 0.31 -3.06
CA ARG A 74 -8.56 1.68 -3.52
C ARG A 74 -9.91 2.15 -3.02
N TYR A 75 -9.99 3.41 -2.61
CA TYR A 75 -11.24 4.00 -2.19
C TYR A 75 -11.17 5.53 -2.29
N VAL A 76 -12.33 6.16 -2.40
CA VAL A 76 -12.45 7.61 -2.29
C VAL A 76 -12.81 7.94 -0.85
N SER A 77 -12.01 8.79 -0.20
CA SER A 77 -12.28 9.23 1.18
C SER A 77 -13.50 10.17 1.22
N ARG A 78 -14.01 10.43 2.44
CA ARG A 78 -15.12 11.39 2.63
C ARG A 78 -14.85 12.78 2.03
N GLY A 79 -13.58 13.18 1.95
CA GLY A 79 -13.15 14.44 1.32
C GLY A 79 -13.02 14.40 -0.21
N GLY A 80 -13.47 13.33 -0.86
CA GLY A 80 -13.37 13.18 -2.32
C GLY A 80 -11.97 12.82 -2.82
N ILE A 81 -11.02 12.58 -1.92
CA ILE A 81 -9.63 12.29 -2.26
C ILE A 81 -9.49 10.79 -2.53
N SER A 82 -8.99 10.44 -3.72
CA SER A 82 -8.60 9.07 -4.04
C SER A 82 -7.44 8.62 -3.14
N GLN A 83 -7.63 7.47 -2.50
CA GLN A 83 -6.71 6.86 -1.55
C GLN A 83 -6.45 5.42 -1.95
N VAL A 84 -5.28 4.92 -1.61
CA VAL A 84 -4.90 3.54 -1.84
C VAL A 84 -4.12 2.98 -0.65
N GLU A 85 -4.47 1.76 -0.27
CA GLU A 85 -3.75 0.94 0.68
C GLU A 85 -3.23 -0.29 -0.08
N ILE A 86 -1.97 -0.63 0.11
CA ILE A 86 -1.27 -1.76 -0.47
C ILE A 86 -0.70 -2.57 0.69
N GLN A 87 -0.95 -3.87 0.66
CA GLN A 87 -0.40 -4.83 1.59
C GLN A 87 0.40 -5.85 0.79
N LEU A 88 1.70 -5.93 1.06
CA LEU A 88 2.60 -6.93 0.49
C LEU A 88 2.89 -7.97 1.55
N VAL A 89 2.47 -9.21 1.32
CA VAL A 89 2.70 -10.33 2.23
C VAL A 89 3.75 -11.23 1.59
N GLY A 90 4.95 -11.29 2.15
CA GLY A 90 5.97 -12.24 1.77
C GLY A 90 5.87 -13.48 2.65
N SER A 91 5.65 -14.64 2.03
CA SER A 91 5.56 -15.93 2.72
C SER A 91 6.74 -16.84 2.36
N LEU A 92 7.29 -17.50 3.38
CA LEU A 92 8.41 -18.44 3.23
C LEU A 92 7.86 -19.88 3.18
N GLY A 93 7.57 -20.39 1.98
CA GLY A 93 7.13 -21.77 1.75
C GLY A 93 5.63 -22.06 1.95
N ILE A 94 5.25 -23.34 1.85
CA ILE A 94 3.85 -23.82 1.67
C ILE A 94 3.07 -23.95 3.01
N VAL A 95 3.67 -23.70 4.17
CA VAL A 95 3.16 -24.27 5.44
C VAL A 95 2.49 -23.26 6.37
N ASP A 96 1.16 -23.42 6.46
CA ASP A 96 0.21 -23.05 7.52
C ASP A 96 -0.08 -21.55 7.78
N ARG A 97 -1.30 -21.28 8.26
CA ARG A 97 -1.95 -19.95 8.32
C ARG A 97 -1.21 -18.89 9.14
N TYR A 98 -0.16 -19.28 9.85
CA TYR A 98 0.68 -18.43 10.69
C TYR A 98 2.12 -18.91 10.65
N ASN A 99 2.88 -18.43 9.67
CA ASN A 99 4.33 -18.55 9.68
C ASN A 99 4.94 -17.31 10.36
N PRO A 100 5.64 -17.45 11.49
CA PRO A 100 6.26 -16.32 12.19
C PRO A 100 7.37 -15.63 11.38
N LEU A 101 7.80 -16.24 10.27
CA LEU A 101 8.75 -15.66 9.33
C LEU A 101 8.08 -14.83 8.22
N ASP A 102 6.75 -14.87 8.11
CA ASP A 102 6.04 -14.07 7.12
C ASP A 102 6.22 -12.59 7.43
N LYS A 103 6.54 -11.83 6.38
CA LYS A 103 6.71 -10.38 6.47
C LYS A 103 5.56 -9.71 5.75
N THR A 104 4.91 -8.79 6.46
CA THR A 104 3.89 -7.94 5.86
C THR A 104 4.41 -6.52 5.80
N TYR A 105 4.28 -5.89 4.63
CA TYR A 105 4.59 -4.48 4.41
C TYR A 105 3.29 -3.75 4.11
N HIS A 106 3.04 -2.66 4.83
CA HIS A 106 1.83 -1.87 4.73
C HIS A 106 2.13 -0.50 4.13
N ILE A 107 1.75 -0.30 2.87
CA ILE A 107 1.99 0.94 2.15
C ILE A 107 0.66 1.64 1.94
N ALA A 108 0.49 2.84 2.50
CA ALA A 108 -0.73 3.63 2.33
C ALA A 108 -0.39 4.98 1.70
N ALA A 109 -1.14 5.38 0.68
CA ALA A 109 -1.05 6.74 0.16
C ALA A 109 -1.47 7.74 1.23
N GLU A 110 -0.75 8.83 1.30
CA GLU A 110 -1.10 9.95 2.16
C GLU A 110 -2.03 10.91 1.41
N PRO A 111 -2.91 11.63 2.14
CA PRO A 111 -3.60 12.77 1.54
C PRO A 111 -2.55 13.72 0.93
N PRO A 112 -2.86 14.34 -0.21
CA PRO A 112 -1.94 15.31 -0.79
C PRO A 112 -1.74 16.42 0.24
N ALA A 113 -0.49 16.87 0.43
CA ALA A 113 -0.22 18.05 1.24
C ALA A 113 -1.14 19.19 0.76
N CYS A 114 -1.90 19.79 1.67
CA CYS A 114 -2.93 20.77 1.33
C CYS A 114 -2.42 21.81 0.33
N PRO A 115 -3.14 22.09 -0.77
CA PRO A 115 -2.83 23.19 -1.67
C PRO A 115 -3.07 24.59 -1.03
N GLU A 116 -3.68 24.67 0.15
CA GLU A 116 -4.03 25.94 0.82
C GLU A 116 -3.02 26.42 1.89
N CYS A 117 -1.87 25.76 2.06
CA CYS A 117 -0.82 26.24 2.99
C CYS A 117 0.44 26.74 2.29
N GLN A 118 0.33 27.11 1.00
CA GLN A 118 1.43 27.68 0.21
C GLN A 118 1.12 29.08 -0.38
N ASN A 119 0.17 29.82 0.21
CA ASN A 119 0.00 31.26 -0.05
C ASN A 119 0.49 32.09 1.14
#